data_AF-A0A4S4A104-F1
#
_entry.id   AF-A0A4S4A104-F1
#
_cell.length_a   1.000
_cell.length_b   1.000
_cell.length_c   1.000
_cell.angle_alpha   90.00
_cell.angle_beta   90.00
_cell.angle_gamma   90.00
#
_symmetry.space_group_name_H-M   'P 1'
#
loop_
_entity.id
_entity.type
_entity.pdbx_description
1 polymer ?
#
loop_
_entity_poly.entity_id
_entity_poly.type
_entity_poly.pdbx_seq_one_letter_code
_entity_poly.pdbx_strand_id
1 'polypeptide(L)'
;MMRILGYFLVIIGVLLGVYLLMALIGVTSYTEHLKGEKPSFLIVYYMGIIVAMIVLAVADFLLIRYGRRLIRKAKNKAQNISTGEKQL
;
A
#
# COMPACT_ATOMS: atom_id res chain seq x y z
N MET A 1 -13.11 6.09 17.13
CA MET A 1 -13.39 5.36 15.87
C MET A 1 -12.49 5.79 14.69
N MET A 2 -12.51 7.04 14.22
CA MET A 2 -11.72 7.48 13.04
C MET A 2 -10.20 7.25 13.14
N ARG A 3 -9.63 7.31 14.35
CA ARG A 3 -8.19 7.09 14.58
C ARG A 3 -7.79 5.62 14.42
N ILE A 4 -8.63 4.69 14.89
CA ILE A 4 -8.45 3.24 14.77
C ILE A 4 -8.52 2.83 13.30
N LEU A 5 -9.50 3.35 12.56
CA LEU A 5 -9.62 3.14 11.11
C LEU A 5 -8.38 3.62 10.36
N GLY A 6 -7.82 4.76 10.77
CA GLY A 6 -6.58 5.30 10.20
C GLY A 6 -5.37 4.39 10.44
N TYR A 7 -5.20 3.84 11.64
CA TYR A 7 -4.14 2.86 11.92
C TYR A 7 -4.33 1.57 11.11
N PHE A 8 -5.56 1.06 11.02
CA PHE A 8 -5.89 -0.13 10.25
C PHE A 8 -5.52 0.01 8.77
N LEU A 9 -5.87 1.14 8.15
CA LEU A 9 -5.50 1.47 6.77
C LEU A 9 -3.98 1.50 6.55
N VAL A 10 -3.23 2.04 7.51
CA VAL A 10 -1.76 2.07 7.42
C VAL A 10 -1.19 0.65 7.54
N ILE A 11 -1.70 -0.18 8.45
CA ILE A 11 -1.25 -1.57 8.64
C ILE A 11 -1.52 -2.38 7.37
N ILE A 12 -2.72 -2.28 6.79
CA ILE A 12 -3.05 -2.96 5.53
C ILE A 12 -2.11 -2.52 4.42
N GLY A 13 -1.83 -1.22 4.31
CA GLY A 13 -0.87 -0.71 3.33
C GLY A 13 0.50 -1.35 3.51
N VAL A 14 1.07 -1.31 4.73
CA VAL A 14 2.37 -1.94 5.02
C VAL A 14 2.37 -3.43 4.66
N LEU A 15 1.31 -4.17 4.98
CA LEU A 15 1.19 -5.58 4.60
C LEU A 15 1.16 -5.79 3.07
N LEU A 16 0.44 -4.93 2.34
CA LEU A 16 0.44 -4.93 0.88
C LEU A 16 1.82 -4.61 0.29
N GLY A 17 2.56 -3.68 0.89
CA GLY A 17 3.94 -3.38 0.51
C GLY A 17 4.89 -4.57 0.72
N VAL A 18 4.75 -5.30 1.84
CA VAL A 18 5.51 -6.54 2.07
C VAL A 18 5.13 -7.63 1.07
N TYR A 19 3.84 -7.76 0.76
CA TYR A 19 3.36 -8.70 -0.26
C TYR A 19 3.94 -8.38 -1.64
N LEU A 20 4.02 -7.10 -2.03
CA LEU A 20 4.67 -6.67 -3.28
C LEU A 20 6.15 -7.10 -3.35
N LEU A 21 6.88 -6.99 -2.24
CA LEU A 21 8.26 -7.45 -2.17
C LEU A 21 8.36 -8.98 -2.34
N MET A 22 7.47 -9.75 -1.72
CA MET A 22 7.40 -11.20 -1.94
C MET A 22 7.03 -11.55 -3.39
N ALA A 23 6.12 -10.80 -4.01
CA ALA A 23 5.75 -10.99 -5.40
C ALA A 23 6.94 -10.74 -6.34
N LEU A 24 7.77 -9.71 -6.08
CA LEU A 24 9.02 -9.49 -6.82
C LEU A 24 9.95 -10.71 -6.73
N ILE A 25 10.14 -11.26 -5.54
CA ILE A 25 10.97 -12.46 -5.34
C ILE A 25 10.38 -13.65 -6.12
N GLY A 26 9.07 -13.87 -6.04
CA GLY A 26 8.39 -14.92 -6.77
C GLY A 26 8.51 -14.80 -8.30
N VAL A 27 8.48 -13.56 -8.82
CA VAL A 27 8.72 -13.32 -10.25
C VAL A 27 10.15 -13.71 -10.61
N THR A 28 11.15 -13.34 -9.79
CA THR A 28 12.55 -13.69 -10.07
C THR A 28 12.80 -15.19 -10.06
N SER A 29 12.19 -15.96 -9.15
CA SER A 29 12.33 -17.42 -9.12
C SER A 29 11.60 -18.09 -10.29
N TYR A 30 10.45 -17.56 -10.72
CA TYR A 30 9.71 -18.12 -11.85
C TYR A 30 10.37 -17.86 -13.21
N THR A 31 11.28 -16.89 -13.30
CA THR A 31 12.02 -16.62 -14.56
C THR A 31 12.84 -17.81 -15.03
N GLU A 32 13.27 -18.70 -14.14
CA GLU A 32 14.02 -19.91 -14.49
C GLU A 32 13.15 -20.93 -15.24
N HIS A 33 11.84 -20.96 -14.96
CA HIS A 33 10.88 -21.83 -15.65
C HIS A 33 10.47 -21.30 -17.04
N LEU A 34 10.83 -20.05 -17.36
CA LEU A 34 10.51 -19.40 -18.63
C LEU A 34 11.66 -19.46 -19.64
N LYS A 35 12.81 -20.06 -19.27
CA LYS A 35 13.96 -20.27 -20.16
C LYS A 35 13.62 -21.31 -21.23
N GLY A 36 13.11 -20.83 -22.36
CA GLY A 36 12.69 -21.66 -23.50
C GLY A 36 11.41 -21.16 -24.17
N GLU A 37 10.68 -20.26 -23.53
CA GLU A 37 9.47 -19.64 -24.06
C GLU A 37 9.76 -18.63 -25.18
N LYS A 38 8.76 -18.40 -26.03
CA LYS A 38 8.87 -17.45 -27.14
C LYS A 38 9.09 -16.02 -26.62
N PRO A 39 9.91 -15.18 -27.29
CA PRO A 39 10.16 -13.80 -26.87
C PRO A 39 8.88 -12.96 -26.71
N SER A 40 7.88 -13.19 -27.57
CA SER A 40 6.58 -12.52 -27.48
C SER A 40 5.83 -12.84 -26.19
N PHE A 41 5.93 -14.10 -25.70
CA PHE A 41 5.31 -14.50 -24.45
C PHE A 41 5.98 -13.83 -23.25
N LEU A 42 7.32 -13.81 -23.23
CA LEU A 42 8.11 -13.16 -22.18
C LEU A 42 7.76 -11.67 -22.04
N ILE A 43 7.64 -10.95 -23.16
CA ILE A 43 7.29 -9.51 -23.16
C ILE A 43 5.91 -9.30 -22.53
N VAL A 44 4.90 -10.09 -22.93
CA VAL A 44 3.53 -9.96 -22.39
C VAL A 44 3.49 -10.31 -20.91
N TYR A 45 4.19 -11.38 -20.51
CA TYR A 45 4.29 -11.81 -19.11
C TYR A 45 4.87 -10.70 -18.22
N TYR A 46 6.04 -10.15 -18.58
CA TYR A 46 6.68 -9.09 -17.80
C TYR A 46 5.88 -7.78 -17.82
N MET A 47 5.27 -7.41 -18.96
CA MET A 47 4.40 -6.23 -19.03
C MET A 47 3.20 -6.37 -18.10
N GLY A 48 2.55 -7.53 -18.06
CA GLY A 48 1.44 -7.79 -17.15
C GLY A 48 1.84 -7.65 -15.69
N ILE A 49 3.00 -8.19 -15.31
CA ILE A 49 3.54 -8.07 -13.95
C ILE A 49 3.83 -6.61 -13.59
N ILE A 50 4.49 -5.86 -14.47
CA ILE A 50 4.83 -4.45 -14.24
C ILE A 50 3.56 -3.63 -14.01
N VAL A 51 2.54 -3.80 -14.86
CA VAL A 51 1.26 -3.10 -14.73
C VAL A 51 0.59 -3.45 -13.41
N ALA A 52 0.53 -4.74 -13.04
CA ALA A 52 -0.03 -5.17 -11.76
C ALA A 52 0.71 -4.58 -10.55
N MET A 53 2.05 -4.54 -10.60
CA MET A 53 2.87 -3.95 -9.54
C MET A 53 2.64 -2.46 -9.40
N ILE A 54 2.53 -1.71 -10.50
CA ILE A 54 2.23 -0.27 -10.47
C ILE A 54 0.87 -0.03 -9.82
N VAL A 55 -0.17 -0.78 -10.22
CA VAL A 55 -1.52 -0.63 -9.66
C VAL A 55 -1.53 -0.91 -8.16
N LEU A 56 -0.86 -2.00 -7.73
CA LEU A 56 -0.76 -2.35 -6.32
C LEU A 56 0.05 -1.31 -5.52
N ALA A 57 1.14 -0.79 -6.07
CA ALA A 57 1.95 0.23 -5.41
C ALA A 57 1.18 1.55 -5.24
N VAL A 58 0.38 1.95 -6.24
CA VAL A 58 -0.51 3.11 -6.15
C VAL A 58 -1.59 2.88 -5.09
N ALA A 59 -2.21 1.70 -5.06
CA ALA A 59 -3.21 1.36 -4.06
C ALA A 59 -2.62 1.42 -2.63
N ASP A 60 -1.44 0.84 -2.43
CA ASP A 60 -0.73 0.88 -1.15
C ASP A 60 -0.42 2.33 -0.72
N PHE A 61 0.14 3.13 -1.63
CA PHE A 61 0.41 4.55 -1.36
C PHE A 61 -0.86 5.31 -0.94
N LEU A 62 -1.99 5.07 -1.61
CA LEU A 62 -3.26 5.69 -1.27
C LEU A 62 -3.74 5.25 0.12
N LEU A 63 -3.70 3.95 0.43
CA LEU A 63 -4.08 3.41 1.75
C LEU A 63 -3.28 4.07 2.88
N ILE A 64 -1.96 4.13 2.74
CA ILE A 64 -1.08 4.75 3.72
C ILE A 64 -1.36 6.26 3.83
N ARG A 65 -1.56 6.95 2.69
CA ARG A 65 -1.84 8.39 2.66
C ARG A 65 -3.17 8.72 3.34
N TYR A 66 -4.23 7.97 3.03
CA TYR A 66 -5.55 8.16 3.63
C TYR A 66 -5.56 7.79 5.11
N GLY A 67 -4.91 6.68 5.49
CA GLY A 67 -4.77 6.27 6.88
C GLY A 67 -4.08 7.35 7.72
N ARG A 68 -2.95 7.90 7.24
CA ARG A 68 -2.26 9.03 7.90
C ARG A 68 -3.12 10.29 7.99
N ARG A 69 -3.90 10.61 6.94
CA ARG A 69 -4.81 11.76 6.95
C ARG A 69 -5.90 11.62 8.02
N LEU A 70 -6.46 10.42 8.18
CA LEU A 70 -7.46 10.12 9.21
C LEU A 70 -6.89 10.24 10.62
N ILE A 71 -5.68 9.72 10.85
CA ILE A 71 -4.99 9.84 12.15
C ILE A 71 -4.77 11.32 12.50
N ARG A 72 -4.29 12.14 11.55
CA ARG A 72 -4.09 13.59 11.76
C ARG A 72 -5.41 14.31 12.06
N LYS A 73 -6.47 14.06 11.30
CA LYS A 73 -7.79 14.66 11.56
C LYS A 73 -8.31 14.32 12.95
N ALA A 74 -8.17 13.06 13.37
CA ALA A 74 -8.60 12.62 14.69
C ALA A 74 -7.78 13.29 15.82
N LYS A 75 -6.46 13.47 15.62
CA LYS A 75 -5.60 14.16 16.58
C LYS A 75 -5.97 15.64 16.73
N ASN A 76 -6.19 16.35 15.61
CA ASN A 76 -6.55 17.77 15.64
C ASN A 76 -7.92 18.01 16.30
N LYS A 77 -8.89 17.11 16.07
CA LYS A 77 -10.20 17.19 16.74
C LYS A 77 -10.09 17.02 18.25
N ALA A 78 -9.26 16.09 18.73
CA ALA A 78 -9.03 15.88 20.16
C ALA A 78 -8.33 17.09 20.82
N GLN A 79 -7.36 17.71 20.13
CA GLN A 79 -6.68 18.91 20.64
C GLN A 79 -7.64 20.09 20.81
N ASN A 80 -8.44 20.40 19.78
CA ASN A 80 -9.38 21.53 19.83
C ASN A 80 -10.41 21.40 20.96
N ILE A 81 -10.82 20.18 21.32
CA ILE A 81 -11.72 19.94 22.46
C ILE A 81 -10.99 20.28 23.78
N SER A 82 -9.76 19.79 23.99
CA SER A 82 -9.01 20.10 25.22
C SER A 82 -8.62 21.57 25.36
N THR A 83 -8.46 22.30 24.24
CA THR A 83 -8.16 23.74 24.27
C THR A 83 -9.42 24.56 24.56
N GLY A 84 -10.60 24.11 24.11
CA GLY A 84 -11.88 24.72 24.45
C GLY A 84 -12.27 24.55 25.93
N GLU A 85 -11.98 23.40 26.55
CA GLU A 85 -12.16 23.20 27.99
C GLU A 85 -11.20 24.01 28.86
N LYS A 86 -10.03 24.40 28.35
CA LYS A 86 -9.06 25.22 29.09
C LYS A 86 -9.38 26.72 29.09
N GLN A 87 -10.39 27.15 28.33
CA GLN A 87 -10.80 28.55 28.21
C GLN A 87 -12.13 28.86 28.93
N LEU A 88 -12.75 27.86 29.56
CA LEU A 88 -13.89 27.97 30.48
C LEU A 88 -13.40 27.81 31.92
#